data_AF-A0A7Y3FZB3-F1
#
_entry.id   AF-A0A7Y3FZB3-F1
#
_cell.length_a   1.000
_cell.length_b   1.000
_cell.length_c   1.000
_cell.angle_alpha   90.00
_cell.angle_beta   90.00
_cell.angle_gamma   90.00
#
_symmetry.space_group_name_H-M   'P 1'
#
loop_
_entity.id
_entity.type
_entity.pdbx_description
1 polymer ?
#
loop_
_entity_poly.entity_id
_entity_poly.type
_entity_poly.pdbx_seq_one_letter_code
_entity_poly.pdbx_strand_id
1 'polypeptide(L)'
;MDRSKIESMIREHGYDDFRWISGKDVVVSQWPRFKCMFGCPTYGKKGTCPPAVPSIEECREFFKEYKQIAVIHLRKKLDDPEDRKDWSKKTNIDLLKLERVAFLSGHQKAFLLFMDEC
;
A
#
# COMPACT_ATOMS: atom_id res chain seq x y z
N MET A 1 -9.50 12.98 -12.56
CA MET A 1 -8.08 12.66 -12.33
C MET A 1 -7.46 12.43 -13.68
N ASP A 2 -6.42 13.17 -14.02
CA ASP A 2 -5.63 12.89 -15.22
C ASP A 2 -4.72 11.69 -14.92
N ARG A 3 -5.09 10.52 -15.42
CA ARG A 3 -4.32 9.28 -15.21
C ARG A 3 -2.93 9.40 -15.83
N SER A 4 -2.81 9.99 -17.02
CA SER A 4 -1.55 10.05 -17.75
C SER A 4 -0.46 10.78 -16.97
N LYS A 5 -0.84 11.86 -16.28
CA LYS A 5 0.05 12.62 -15.41
C LYS A 5 0.55 11.79 -14.21
N ILE A 6 -0.36 11.06 -13.55
CA ILE A 6 0.02 10.19 -12.42
C ILE A 6 0.87 9.02 -12.89
N GLU A 7 0.55 8.42 -14.03
CA GLU A 7 1.35 7.35 -14.63
C GLU A 7 2.76 7.82 -14.94
N SER A 8 2.94 9.03 -15.47
CA SER A 8 4.26 9.64 -15.66
C SER A 8 5.02 9.75 -14.34
N MET A 9 4.37 10.27 -13.30
CA MET A 9 4.99 10.38 -11.96
C MET A 9 5.40 9.02 -11.41
N ILE A 10 4.55 8.00 -11.53
CA ILE A 10 4.84 6.63 -11.08
C ILE A 10 6.09 6.08 -11.81
N ARG A 11 6.16 6.26 -13.14
CA ARG A 11 7.31 5.82 -13.95
C ARG A 11 8.59 6.60 -13.68
N GLU A 12 8.50 7.92 -13.50
CA GLU A 12 9.63 8.78 -13.13
C GLU A 12 10.25 8.38 -11.77
N HIS A 13 9.44 7.77 -10.88
CA HIS A 13 9.90 7.20 -9.61
C HIS A 13 10.39 5.75 -9.72
N GLY A 14 10.45 5.19 -10.93
CA GLY A 14 11.02 3.86 -11.21
C GLY A 14 10.03 2.70 -11.11
N TYR A 15 8.73 2.96 -11.16
CA TYR A 15 7.69 1.94 -11.07
C TYR A 15 6.98 1.76 -12.42
N ASP A 16 7.41 0.78 -13.22
CA ASP A 16 6.80 0.54 -14.54
C ASP A 16 5.70 -0.52 -14.55
N ASP A 17 5.66 -1.39 -13.53
CA ASP A 17 4.69 -2.45 -13.38
C ASP A 17 3.61 -2.04 -12.38
N PHE A 18 2.52 -1.48 -12.90
CA PHE A 18 1.36 -1.13 -12.10
C PHE A 18 0.06 -1.32 -12.88
N ARG A 19 -1.04 -1.48 -12.15
CA ARG A 19 -2.38 -1.52 -12.72
C ARG A 19 -3.36 -0.67 -11.95
N TRP A 20 -4.33 -0.13 -12.68
CA TRP A 20 -5.45 0.58 -12.08
C TRP A 20 -6.58 -0.37 -11.72
N ILE A 21 -7.12 -0.18 -10.53
CA ILE A 21 -8.40 -0.76 -10.10
C ILE A 21 -9.30 0.36 -9.55
N SER A 22 -10.59 0.06 -9.44
CA SER A 22 -11.54 0.85 -8.66
C SER A 22 -11.51 0.41 -7.20
N GLY A 23 -11.80 1.31 -6.26
CA GLY A 23 -12.02 0.93 -4.87
C GLY A 23 -13.18 -0.07 -4.70
N LYS A 24 -14.12 -0.09 -5.65
CA LYS A 24 -15.20 -1.10 -5.72
C LYS A 24 -14.70 -2.51 -6.05
N ASP A 25 -13.52 -2.63 -6.66
CA ASP A 25 -12.92 -3.92 -7.01
C ASP A 25 -12.20 -4.55 -5.80
N VAL A 26 -11.98 -3.79 -4.72
CA VAL A 26 -11.31 -4.25 -3.50
C VAL A 26 -12.29 -5.03 -2.62
N VAL A 27 -12.11 -6.35 -2.56
CA VAL A 27 -12.94 -7.23 -1.72
C VAL A 27 -12.42 -7.24 -0.29
N VAL A 28 -13.13 -6.56 0.62
CA VAL A 28 -12.82 -6.56 2.05
C VAL A 28 -13.56 -7.67 2.79
N SER A 29 -12.81 -8.62 3.35
CA SER A 29 -13.33 -9.82 4.03
C SER A 29 -12.87 -9.92 5.49
N GLN A 30 -13.57 -10.71 6.30
CA GLN A 30 -13.20 -10.97 7.70
C GLN A 30 -12.03 -11.96 7.84
N TRP A 31 -11.96 -12.97 6.97
CA TRP A 31 -10.99 -14.06 7.11
C TRP A 31 -9.51 -13.62 7.16
N PRO A 32 -9.03 -12.54 6.48
CA PRO A 32 -7.64 -12.09 6.61
C PRO A 32 -7.31 -11.63 8.04
N ARG A 33 -8.28 -11.04 8.76
CA ARG A 33 -8.14 -10.66 10.17
C ARG A 33 -7.90 -11.88 11.04
N PHE A 34 -8.69 -12.94 10.85
CA PHE A 34 -8.52 -14.19 11.58
C PHE A 34 -7.18 -14.85 11.24
N LYS A 35 -6.77 -14.87 9.97
CA LYS A 35 -5.45 -15.38 9.58
C LYS A 35 -4.31 -14.61 10.24
N CYS A 36 -4.42 -13.29 10.38
CA CYS A 36 -3.45 -12.48 11.12
C CYS A 36 -3.45 -12.83 12.62
N MET A 37 -4.63 -12.86 13.26
CA MET A 37 -4.76 -13.10 14.70
C MET A 37 -4.28 -14.48 15.15
N PHE A 38 -4.55 -15.52 14.35
CA PHE A 38 -4.30 -16.91 14.74
C PHE A 38 -3.14 -17.57 13.96
N GLY A 39 -2.71 -16.98 12.84
CA GLY A 39 -1.65 -17.53 11.99
C GLY A 39 -0.34 -16.73 11.99
N CYS A 40 -0.28 -15.57 12.63
CA CYS A 40 0.93 -14.75 12.67
C CYS A 40 1.73 -14.99 13.97
N PRO A 41 3.01 -15.38 13.91
CA PRO A 41 3.84 -15.63 15.10
C PRO A 41 4.19 -14.34 15.89
N THR A 42 3.97 -13.17 15.27
CA THR A 42 4.22 -11.84 15.85
C THR A 42 2.94 -11.09 16.19
N TYR A 43 1.77 -11.74 16.12
CA TYR A 43 0.50 -11.12 16.53
C TYR A 43 0.58 -10.55 17.96
N GLY A 44 0.11 -9.32 18.14
CA GLY A 44 0.14 -8.60 19.41
C GLY A 44 1.51 -8.03 19.81
N LYS A 45 2.57 -8.22 18.99
CA LYS A 45 3.94 -7.72 19.28
C LYS A 45 4.31 -6.46 18.50
N LYS A 46 3.45 -6.00 17.58
CA LYS A 46 3.70 -4.85 16.69
C LYS A 46 2.58 -3.82 16.84
N GLY A 47 2.91 -2.54 16.68
CA GLY A 47 1.93 -1.43 16.71
C GLY A 47 0.96 -1.40 15.52
N THR A 48 1.18 -2.28 14.54
CA THR A 48 0.32 -2.55 13.37
C THR A 48 -0.68 -3.67 13.65
N CYS A 49 -0.69 -4.23 14.86
CA CYS A 49 -1.65 -5.25 15.25
C CYS A 49 -2.99 -4.62 15.69
N PRO A 50 -4.09 -5.33 15.47
CA PRO A 50 -5.36 -5.10 16.16
C PRO A 50 -5.18 -4.82 17.67
N PRO A 51 -5.84 -3.80 18.26
CA PRO A 51 -6.81 -2.86 17.69
C PRO A 51 -6.19 -1.56 17.13
N ALA A 52 -4.87 -1.45 17.00
CA ALA A 52 -4.18 -0.22 16.57
C ALA A 52 -4.25 0.07 15.04
N VAL A 53 -5.08 -0.68 14.32
CA VAL A 53 -5.32 -0.53 12.88
C VAL A 53 -6.82 -0.44 12.62
N PRO A 54 -7.25 0.16 11.49
CA PRO A 54 -8.66 0.25 11.14
C PRO A 54 -9.39 -1.08 11.25
N SER A 55 -10.63 -1.00 11.70
CA SER A 55 -11.58 -2.10 11.67
C SER A 55 -11.90 -2.51 10.23
N ILE A 56 -12.46 -3.70 10.08
CA ILE A 56 -12.85 -4.22 8.77
C ILE A 56 -13.95 -3.34 8.13
N GLU A 57 -14.79 -2.70 8.94
CA GLU A 57 -15.80 -1.77 8.44
C GLU A 57 -15.18 -0.44 7.98
N GLU A 58 -14.25 0.13 8.75
CA GLU A 58 -13.51 1.33 8.34
C GLU A 58 -12.74 1.09 7.03
N CYS A 59 -12.14 -0.10 6.85
CA CYS A 59 -11.51 -0.46 5.57
C CYS A 59 -12.52 -0.48 4.41
N ARG A 60 -13.74 -1.00 4.61
CA ARG A 60 -14.78 -1.01 3.56
C ARG A 60 -15.15 0.41 3.15
N GLU A 61 -15.36 1.29 4.11
CA GLU A 61 -15.70 2.69 3.83
C GLU A 61 -14.54 3.42 3.17
N PHE A 62 -13.31 3.22 3.68
CA PHE A 62 -12.11 3.80 3.10
C PHE A 62 -11.97 3.47 1.61
N PHE A 63 -12.03 2.20 1.22
CA PHE A 63 -11.88 1.84 -0.19
C PHE A 63 -13.00 2.38 -1.08
N LYS A 64 -14.24 2.54 -0.57
CA LYS A 64 -15.35 3.13 -1.32
C LYS A 64 -15.11 4.60 -1.70
N GLU A 65 -14.26 5.32 -0.97
CA GLU A 65 -13.92 6.70 -1.29
C GLU A 65 -13.05 6.85 -2.55
N TYR A 66 -12.39 5.78 -2.99
CA TYR A 66 -11.44 5.80 -4.10
C TYR A 66 -12.06 5.26 -5.37
N LYS A 67 -12.23 6.14 -6.36
CA LYS A 67 -12.58 5.71 -7.73
C LYS A 67 -11.41 5.05 -8.44
N GLN A 68 -10.18 5.33 -8.01
CA GLN A 68 -8.93 4.99 -8.70
C GLN A 68 -7.88 4.60 -7.67
N ILE A 69 -7.31 3.41 -7.82
CA ILE A 69 -6.21 2.90 -6.99
C ILE A 69 -5.16 2.35 -7.95
N ALA A 70 -3.91 2.80 -7.80
CA ALA A 70 -2.78 2.23 -8.50
C ALA A 70 -2.18 1.10 -7.64
N VAL A 71 -2.23 -0.13 -8.14
CA VAL A 71 -1.55 -1.28 -7.55
C VAL A 71 -0.18 -1.38 -8.20
N ILE A 72 0.87 -1.09 -7.44
CA ILE A 72 2.26 -1.14 -7.91
C ILE A 72 2.83 -2.51 -7.55
N HIS A 73 3.38 -3.20 -8.54
CA HIS A 73 4.06 -4.47 -8.36
C HIS A 73 5.57 -4.26 -8.29
N LEU A 74 6.18 -4.78 -7.22
CA LEU A 74 7.59 -4.62 -6.93
C LEU A 74 8.28 -5.97 -7.00
N ARG A 75 9.23 -6.10 -7.94
CA ARG A 75 10.03 -7.31 -8.10
C ARG A 75 11.47 -7.04 -7.68
N LYS A 76 11.90 -7.65 -6.58
CA LYS A 76 13.28 -7.58 -6.10
C LYS A 76 13.80 -8.99 -5.86
N LYS A 77 14.92 -9.33 -6.49
CA LYS A 77 15.74 -10.47 -6.07
C LYS A 77 16.68 -9.98 -4.96
N LEU A 78 16.65 -10.66 -3.83
CA LEU A 78 17.55 -10.42 -2.71
C LEU A 78 18.61 -11.53 -2.73
N ASP A 79 19.87 -11.15 -2.53
CA ASP A 79 20.97 -12.10 -2.42
C ASP A 79 21.03 -12.68 -1.00
N ASP A 80 20.78 -11.85 0.02
CA ASP A 80 20.55 -12.24 1.41
C ASP A 80 19.09 -11.90 1.83
N PRO A 81 18.33 -12.86 2.41
CA PRO A 81 17.01 -12.57 2.99
C PRO A 81 16.98 -11.43 4.01
N GLU A 82 18.06 -11.18 4.77
CA GLU A 82 18.09 -10.12 5.78
C GLU A 82 18.08 -8.71 5.17
N ASP A 83 18.55 -8.55 3.93
CA ASP A 83 18.50 -7.28 3.19
C ASP A 83 17.07 -6.79 2.92
N ARG A 84 16.08 -7.67 3.10
CA ARG A 84 14.66 -7.36 2.89
C ARG A 84 14.23 -6.12 3.67
N LYS A 85 14.66 -5.99 4.93
CA LYS A 85 14.22 -4.89 5.82
C LYS A 85 14.75 -3.53 5.36
N ASP A 86 16.01 -3.47 4.97
CA ASP A 86 16.60 -2.23 4.49
C ASP A 86 16.04 -1.85 3.11
N TRP A 87 15.83 -2.85 2.26
CA TRP A 87 15.17 -2.65 0.97
C TRP A 87 13.73 -2.15 1.13
N SER A 88 12.91 -2.77 1.99
CA SER A 88 11.52 -2.37 2.19
C SER A 88 11.43 -0.97 2.81
N LYS A 89 12.28 -0.66 3.79
CA LYS A 89 12.38 0.68 4.37
C LYS A 89 12.70 1.74 3.33
N LYS A 90 13.72 1.51 2.49
CA LYS A 90 14.08 2.44 1.41
C LYS A 90 12.92 2.60 0.41
N THR A 91 12.32 1.49 0.02
CA THR A 91 11.21 1.48 -0.95
C THR A 91 9.99 2.24 -0.43
N ASN A 92 9.62 2.07 0.84
CA ASN A 92 8.53 2.84 1.45
C ASN A 92 8.83 4.35 1.51
N ILE A 93 10.07 4.74 1.80
CA ILE A 93 10.49 6.16 1.74
C ILE A 93 10.33 6.70 0.31
N ASP A 94 10.71 5.94 -0.71
CA ASP A 94 10.60 6.37 -2.10
C ASP A 94 9.14 6.42 -2.58
N LEU A 95 8.31 5.46 -2.16
CA LEU A 95 6.86 5.51 -2.41
C LEU A 95 6.19 6.70 -1.71
N LEU A 96 6.63 7.09 -0.51
CA LEU A 96 6.12 8.29 0.17
C LEU A 96 6.45 9.58 -0.60
N LYS A 97 7.59 9.63 -1.30
CA LYS A 97 7.90 10.76 -2.20
C LYS A 97 6.91 10.81 -3.36
N LEU A 98 6.55 9.66 -3.92
CA LEU A 98 5.54 9.57 -4.97
C LEU A 98 4.16 10.04 -4.48
N GLU A 99 3.73 9.62 -3.27
CA GLU A 99 2.50 10.12 -2.65
C GLU A 99 2.54 11.66 -2.53
N ARG A 100 3.65 12.21 -2.01
CA ARG A 100 3.83 13.65 -1.87
C ARG A 100 3.73 14.37 -3.21
N VAL A 101 4.35 13.86 -4.27
CA VAL A 101 4.28 14.47 -5.61
C VAL A 101 2.85 14.43 -6.15
N ALA A 102 2.14 13.30 -6.00
CA ALA A 102 0.74 13.19 -6.38
C ALA A 102 -0.12 14.21 -5.62
N PHE A 103 0.06 14.31 -4.29
CA PHE A 103 -0.63 15.28 -3.45
C PHE A 103 -0.40 16.73 -3.91
N LEU A 104 0.87 17.13 -4.10
CA LEU A 104 1.25 18.48 -4.53
C LEU A 104 0.78 18.82 -5.94
N SER A 105 0.48 17.81 -6.77
CA SER A 105 -0.06 18.01 -8.12
C SER A 105 -1.59 18.21 -8.17
N GLY A 106 -2.24 18.29 -7.01
CA GLY A 106 -3.68 18.55 -6.87
C GLY A 106 -4.52 17.33 -6.48
N HIS A 107 -3.90 16.18 -6.25
CA HIS A 107 -4.59 14.97 -5.80
C HIS A 107 -4.59 14.89 -4.27
N GLN A 108 -5.41 15.71 -3.62
CA GLN A 108 -5.44 15.85 -2.15
C GLN A 108 -5.76 14.55 -1.39
N LYS A 109 -6.46 13.61 -2.03
CA LYS A 109 -6.73 12.27 -1.49
C LYS A 109 -5.64 11.25 -1.84
N ALA A 110 -4.47 11.65 -2.36
CA ALA A 110 -3.37 10.72 -2.57
C ALA A 110 -2.99 10.08 -1.23
N PHE A 111 -2.99 8.74 -1.21
CA PHE A 111 -2.74 7.96 -0.01
C PHE A 111 -2.04 6.66 -0.40
N LEU A 112 -0.86 6.42 0.18
CA LEU A 112 -0.07 5.23 0.00
C LEU A 112 -0.35 4.26 1.17
N LEU A 113 -0.70 3.02 0.82
CA LEU A 113 -0.65 1.92 1.77
C LEU A 113 0.79 1.40 1.85
N PHE A 114 1.30 1.30 3.08
CA PHE A 114 2.64 0.79 3.38
C PHE A 114 2.85 -0.60 2.79
N MET A 115 4.03 -0.83 2.21
CA MET A 115 4.42 -2.08 1.58
C MET A 115 5.47 -2.77 2.45
N ASP A 116 5.04 -3.64 3.36
CA ASP A 116 5.83 -4.71 3.98
C ASP A 116 4.92 -5.62 4.83
N GLU A 117 5.52 -6.54 5.58
CA GLU A 117 4.88 -7.20 6.72
C GLU A 117 4.51 -6.23 7.86
N CYS A 118 3.56 -6.66 8.70
CA CYS A 118 3.12 -5.94 9.90
C CYS A 118 4.21 -5.83 10.97
#